data_AF-A0A7H4PIY3-F1
#
_entry.id   AF-A0A7H4PIY3-F1
#
_cell.length_a   1.000
_cell.length_b   1.000
_cell.length_c   1.000
_cell.angle_alpha   90.00
_cell.angle_beta   90.00
_cell.angle_gamma   90.00
#
_symmetry.space_group_name_H-M   'P 1'
#
loop_
_entity.id
_entity.type
_entity.pdbx_description
1 polymer ?
#
loop_
_entity_poly.entity_id
_entity_poly.type
_entity_poly.pdbx_seq_one_letter_code
_entity_poly.pdbx_strand_id
1 'polypeptide(L)' 'MMQNELALHSKEALEQHFAAVWEVMSSGIERGITTEGVLPGKLRVPRRAAALRRMLVSQDNTNSDPDGGR' A
#
# COMPACT_ATOMS: atom_id res chain seq x y z
N MET A 1 5.81 24.23 -6.72
CA MET A 1 4.56 23.44 -6.77
C MET A 1 3.58 23.92 -5.71
N MET A 2 3.89 23.83 -4.40
CA MET A 2 2.99 24.30 -3.32
C MET A 2 2.48 25.75 -3.50
N GLN A 3 3.35 26.68 -3.91
CA GLN A 3 2.96 28.08 -4.15
C GLN A 3 1.94 28.26 -5.27
N ASN A 4 1.94 27.39 -6.29
CA ASN A 4 0.96 27.47 -7.38
C ASN A 4 -0.42 27.01 -6.90
N GLU A 5 -0.46 25.93 -6.11
CA GLU A 5 -1.70 25.41 -5.53
C GLU A 5 -2.30 26.39 -4.53
N LEU A 6 -1.47 27.05 -3.71
CA LEU A 6 -1.92 28.06 -2.76
C LEU A 6 -2.50 29.33 -3.41
N ALA A 7 -2.21 29.57 -4.69
CA ALA A 7 -2.83 30.66 -5.45
C ALA A 7 -4.29 30.35 -5.83
N LEU A 8 -4.67 29.08 -5.86
CA LEU A 8 -6.00 28.60 -6.27
C LEU A 8 -6.82 28.03 -5.10
N HIS A 9 -6.14 27.54 -4.07
CA HIS A 9 -6.73 26.82 -2.95
C HIS A 9 -6.15 27.28 -1.61
N SER A 10 -6.91 27.16 -0.53
CA SER A 10 -6.36 27.36 0.80
C SER A 10 -5.42 26.22 1.18
N LYS A 11 -4.46 26.50 2.07
CA LYS A 11 -3.56 25.48 2.60
C LYS A 11 -4.33 24.32 3.25
N GLU A 12 -5.36 24.64 4.02
CA GLU A 12 -6.19 23.65 4.72
C GLU A 12 -6.96 22.76 3.74
N ALA A 13 -7.53 23.33 2.66
CA ALA A 13 -8.22 22.55 1.63
C ALA A 13 -7.25 21.58 0.92
N LEU A 14 -6.01 22.01 0.68
CA LEU A 14 -5.00 21.17 0.04
C LEU A 14 -4.54 20.02 0.94
N GLU A 15 -4.30 20.30 2.23
CA GLU A 15 -3.95 19.28 3.22
C GLU A 15 -5.06 18.23 3.38
N GLN A 16 -6.32 18.68 3.45
CA GLN A 16 -7.49 17.79 3.48
C GLN A 16 -7.58 16.93 2.22
N HIS A 17 -7.36 17.52 1.04
CA HIS A 17 -7.38 16.78 -0.22
C HIS A 17 -6.29 15.72 -0.28
N PHE A 18 -5.05 16.06 0.07
CA PHE A 18 -3.95 15.10 0.08
C PHE A 18 -4.18 13.98 1.09
N ALA A 19 -4.70 14.30 2.28
CA ALA A 19 -5.09 13.29 3.26
C ALA A 19 -6.17 12.34 2.71
N ALA A 20 -7.18 12.88 2.02
CA ALA A 20 -8.24 12.06 1.41
C ALA A 20 -7.70 11.14 0.31
N VAL A 21 -6.83 11.66 -0.57
CA VAL A 21 -6.20 10.86 -1.64
C VAL A 21 -5.32 9.77 -1.03
N TRP A 22 -4.52 10.10 -0.01
CA TRP A 22 -3.73 9.14 0.74
C TRP A 22 -4.59 8.03 1.34
N GLU A 23 -5.70 8.39 2.01
CA GLU A 23 -6.59 7.42 2.64
C GLU A 23 -7.21 6.44 1.63
N VAL A 24 -7.62 6.93 0.46
CA VAL A 24 -8.13 6.08 -0.63
C VAL A 24 -7.06 5.10 -1.11
N MET A 25 -5.83 5.57 -1.32
CA MET A 25 -4.73 4.72 -1.76
C MET A 25 -4.35 3.69 -0.69
N SER A 26 -4.14 4.13 0.55
CA SER A 26 -3.76 3.30 1.70
C SER A 26 -4.80 2.20 1.96
N SER A 27 -6.08 2.58 2.02
CA SER A 27 -7.16 1.61 2.20
C SER A 27 -7.27 0.64 1.01
N GLY A 28 -6.98 1.09 -0.21
CA GLY A 28 -6.92 0.24 -1.40
C GLY A 28 -5.80 -0.80 -1.33
N ILE A 29 -4.61 -0.39 -0.88
CA ILE A 29 -3.48 -1.29 -0.63
C ILE A 29 -3.85 -2.32 0.44
N GLU A 30 -4.38 -1.88 1.59
CA GLU A 30 -4.74 -2.77 2.70
C GLU A 30 -5.76 -3.83 2.26
N ARG A 31 -6.82 -3.43 1.55
CA ARG A 31 -7.77 -4.38 0.96
C ARG A 31 -7.08 -5.33 -0.02
N GLY A 32 -6.20 -4.81 -0.88
CA GLY A 32 -5.49 -5.61 -1.88
C GLY A 32 -4.59 -6.69 -1.28
N ILE A 33 -3.85 -6.36 -0.21
CA ILE A 33 -2.90 -7.26 0.44
C ILE A 33 -3.54 -8.21 1.46
N THR A 34 -4.83 -8.03 1.78
CA THR A 34 -5.58 -8.93 2.68
C THR A 34 -6.60 -9.79 1.94
N THR A 35 -7.10 -9.35 0.78
CA THR A 35 -8.14 -10.06 0.04
C THR A 35 -7.59 -11.27 -0.72
N GLU A 36 -8.12 -12.44 -0.41
CA GLU A 36 -7.79 -13.70 -1.07
C GLU A 36 -8.80 -14.09 -2.17
N GLY A 37 -8.54 -15.21 -2.83
CA GLY A 37 -9.43 -15.82 -3.81
C GLY A 37 -9.02 -15.53 -5.26
N VAL A 38 -10.00 -15.64 -6.15
CA VAL A 38 -9.82 -15.54 -7.62
C VAL A 38 -10.54 -14.30 -8.13
N LEU A 39 -9.91 -13.57 -9.05
CA LEU A 39 -10.53 -12.43 -9.72
C LEU A 39 -11.77 -12.89 -10.50
N PRO A 40 -12.87 -12.12 -10.45
CA PRO A 40 -14.05 -12.41 -11.24
C PRO A 40 -13.71 -12.33 -12.73
N GLY A 41 -14.40 -13.15 -13.54
CA GLY A 41 -14.21 -13.21 -14.98
C GLY A 41 -13.76 -14.58 -15.49
N LYS A 42 -13.70 -14.72 -16.82
CA LYS A 42 -13.49 -16.02 -17.49
C LYS A 42 -12.08 -16.58 -17.33
N LEU A 43 -11.10 -15.73 -17.01
CA LEU A 43 -9.69 -16.10 -16.93
C LEU A 43 -9.28 -16.72 -15.59
N ARG A 44 -10.16 -16.69 -14.56
CA ARG A 44 -9.95 -17.30 -13.24
C ARG A 44 -8.56 -16.99 -12.64
N VAL A 45 -8.14 -15.72 -12.68
CA VAL A 45 -6.81 -15.29 -12.24
C VAL A 45 -6.74 -15.26 -10.70
N PRO A 46 -5.82 -15.99 -10.04
CA PRO A 46 -5.69 -15.94 -8.59
C PRO A 46 -5.15 -14.59 -8.11
N ARG A 47 -5.66 -14.09 -6.98
CA ARG A 47 -5.12 -12.91 -6.31
C ARG A 47 -3.79 -13.27 -5.64
N ARG A 48 -2.73 -12.52 -5.97
CA ARG A 48 -1.35 -12.84 -5.54
C ARG A 48 -0.87 -12.03 -4.32
N ALA A 49 -1.42 -10.84 -4.11
CA ALA A 49 -0.89 -9.89 -3.13
C ALA A 49 -0.94 -10.40 -1.68
N ALA A 50 -2.03 -11.07 -1.27
CA ALA A 50 -2.14 -11.60 0.10
C ALA A 50 -1.13 -12.70 0.42
N ALA A 51 -0.91 -13.63 -0.52
CA ALA A 51 0.11 -14.66 -0.37
C ALA A 51 1.51 -14.04 -0.32
N LEU A 52 1.79 -13.07 -1.20
CA LEU A 52 3.07 -12.36 -1.21
C LEU A 52 3.33 -11.61 0.10
N ARG A 53 2.33 -10.92 0.66
CA ARG A 53 2.43 -10.26 1.98
C ARG A 53 2.82 -11.25 3.06
N ARG A 54 2.19 -12.42 3.12
CA ARG A 54 2.54 -13.46 4.11
C ARG A 54 3.99 -13.90 3.95
N MET A 55 4.45 -14.12 2.72
CA MET A 55 5.83 -14.50 2.45
C MET A 55 6.80 -13.44 2.95
N LEU A 56 6.60 -12.17 2.57
CA LEU A 56 7.47 -11.07 2.97
C LEU A 56 7.50 -10.87 4.49
N VAL A 57 6.33 -10.86 5.15
CA VAL A 57 6.24 -10.74 6.62
C VAL A 57 6.90 -11.92 7.32
N SER A 58 6.76 -13.15 6.79
CA SER A 58 7.41 -14.33 7.38
C SER A 58 8.93 -14.34 7.19
N GLN A 59 9.42 -13.80 6.07
CA GLN A 59 10.85 -13.70 5.77
C GLN A 59 11.52 -12.61 6.62
N ASP A 60 10.85 -11.49 6.86
CA ASP A 60 11.32 -10.46 7.80
C ASP A 60 11.51 -11.03 9.22
N ASN A 61 10.68 -11.98 9.65
CA ASN A 61 10.85 -12.64 10.95
C ASN A 61 12.00 -13.66 10.99
N THR A 62 12.57 -14.03 9.84
CA THR A 62 13.65 -15.04 9.73
C THR A 62 15.01 -14.39 9.46
N ASN A 63 15.04 -13.11 9.08
CA ASN A 63 16.25 -12.33 8.77
C ASN A 63 16.85 -11.59 9.98
N SER A 64 16.53 -11.99 11.21
CA SER A 64 17.38 -11.66 12.36
C SER A 64 18.70 -12.44 12.19
N ASP A 65 19.69 -11.79 11.58
CA ASP A 65 21.05 -12.29 11.35
C ASP A 65 21.59 -13.04 12.57
N PRO A 66 21.92 -14.34 12.46
CA PRO A 66 22.67 -15.03 13.50
C PRO A 66 24.19 -14.93 13.31
N ASP A 67 24.75 -14.43 12.20
CA ASP A 67 26.22 -14.35 12.06
C ASP A 67 26.74 -13.48 10.90
N GLY A 68 27.74 -12.63 11.20
CA GLY A 68 28.74 -12.10 10.26
C GLY A 68 28.73 -10.58 10.03
N GLY A 69 29.74 -9.78 10.40
CA GLY A 69 31.09 -10.12 10.84
C GLY A 69 31.91 -8.89 11.28
N ARG A 70 33.03 -9.17 11.94
CA ARG A 70 34.23 -8.33 11.87
C ARG A 70 34.89 -8.49 10.50
#